data_AF-A0A9X3ERY8-F1
#
_entry.id   AF-A0A9X3ERY8-F1
#
_cell.length_a   1.000
_cell.length_b   1.000
_cell.length_c   1.000
_cell.angle_alpha   90.00
_cell.angle_beta   90.00
_cell.angle_gamma   90.00
#
_symmetry.space_group_name_H-M   'P 1'
#
loop_
_entity.id
_entity.type
_entity.pdbx_description
1 polymer ?
#
loop_
_entity_poly.entity_id
_entity_poly.type
_entity_poly.pdbx_seq_one_letter_code
_entity_poly.pdbx_strand_id
1 'polypeptide(L)'
;MRSDSLFIFALVLGCGSPGTQTSNASETDAETGPDAQTTSSSAPTSTTSATTTEPEPTTSSGTQTASTSSGTESASTSSGTETASTGEPEPEQTARLRIVNGCDQPMWVLHQVGAGGGTLDAANQILLAAQGDYYDYAIPDIGLAATRFWPGFGCDETGNGCAIGQSGGPPEQGFTCPPEGCAPPIDSKFEGTFGCLPGVAPADCQDNPSAPGMKLPASDGWDTSMVDGFTVPYEVELLDDCPGGPQGGAIDCSELRLSDCPTAEDISTNQQFPALSAVDLRAENPTTQAAGGCYSPCGKLTYANWGNDPVYAPVAAEAEYYCCPTPPIGVEDCREGPVVGTQYVDLIHDKCKQVYSYAYDDGIGNWSCPAGTRYRVTFACPQ
;
A
#
# COMPACT_ATOMS: atom_id res chain seq x y z
N MET A 1 2.56 -27.77 -0.82
CA MET A 1 2.60 -27.23 -2.19
C MET A 1 2.63 -25.72 -2.01
N ARG A 2 3.82 -25.11 -1.98
CA ARG A 2 3.94 -23.64 -1.93
C ARG A 2 3.63 -23.16 -3.34
N SER A 3 2.60 -22.35 -3.48
CA SER A 3 2.18 -21.78 -4.76
C SER A 3 3.18 -20.68 -5.12
N ASP A 4 3.87 -20.81 -6.25
CA ASP A 4 4.68 -19.73 -6.87
C ASP A 4 3.76 -18.64 -7.46
N SER A 5 2.81 -18.18 -6.66
CA SER A 5 1.91 -17.08 -7.00
C SER A 5 2.36 -15.86 -6.20
N LEU A 6 3.55 -15.37 -6.56
CA LEU A 6 4.01 -14.04 -6.16
C LEU A 6 3.13 -13.02 -6.90
N PHE A 7 1.89 -12.84 -6.41
CA PHE A 7 1.03 -11.72 -6.77
C PHE A 7 1.55 -10.49 -6.04
N ILE A 8 2.73 -10.03 -6.44
CA ILE A 8 3.17 -8.70 -6.04
C ILE A 8 2.53 -7.76 -7.05
N PHE A 9 1.50 -7.05 -6.59
CA PHE A 9 0.98 -5.85 -7.24
C PHE A 9 2.00 -4.71 -7.13
N ALA A 10 3.26 -4.95 -7.52
CA ALA A 10 4.12 -3.88 -7.99
C ALA A 10 3.66 -3.53 -9.40
N LEU A 11 2.44 -2.98 -9.50
CA LEU A 11 2.12 -2.16 -10.64
C LEU A 11 3.05 -0.96 -10.47
N VAL A 12 4.21 -1.02 -11.13
CA VAL A 12 4.97 0.17 -11.48
C VAL A 12 4.02 0.98 -12.35
N LEU A 13 3.13 1.74 -11.69
CA LEU A 13 2.45 2.85 -12.29
C LEU A 13 3.61 3.70 -12.76
N GLY A 14 3.87 3.67 -14.07
CA GLY A 14 4.60 4.74 -14.70
C GLY A 14 3.80 6.00 -14.39
N CYS A 15 4.13 6.66 -13.28
CA CYS A 15 3.82 8.06 -13.07
C CYS A 15 4.43 8.75 -14.27
N GLY A 16 3.61 9.00 -15.29
CA GLY A 16 4.00 9.86 -16.38
C GLY A 16 4.50 11.13 -15.72
N SER A 17 5.77 11.46 -15.92
CA SER A 17 6.31 12.74 -15.47
C SER A 17 5.31 13.83 -15.83
N PRO A 18 5.01 14.79 -14.93
CA PRO A 18 4.18 15.93 -15.30
C PRO A 18 4.86 16.64 -16.47
N GLY A 19 4.33 16.41 -17.67
CA GLY A 19 4.83 17.04 -18.88
C GLY A 19 4.63 18.54 -18.71
N THR A 20 5.74 19.27 -18.62
CA THR A 20 5.76 20.72 -18.78
C THR A 20 5.07 21.05 -20.10
N GLN A 21 3.84 21.57 -20.04
CA GLN A 21 3.16 22.06 -21.24
C GLN A 21 3.89 23.29 -21.76
N THR A 22 4.81 23.09 -22.70
CA THR A 22 5.29 24.14 -23.60
C THR A 22 4.67 23.93 -24.97
N SER A 23 3.92 24.93 -25.40
CA SER A 23 3.25 25.05 -26.70
C SER A 23 4.22 25.09 -27.90
N ASN A 24 3.78 24.50 -29.01
CA ASN A 24 4.19 24.69 -30.41
C ASN A 24 5.57 24.16 -30.88
N ALA A 25 5.59 23.18 -31.79
CA ALA A 25 5.81 23.37 -33.23
C ALA A 25 5.91 22.02 -33.97
N SER A 26 5.84 22.11 -35.30
CA SER A 26 5.59 21.14 -36.37
C SER A 26 6.71 20.15 -36.76
N GLU A 27 6.37 19.28 -37.73
CA GLU A 27 7.20 18.42 -38.64
C GLU A 27 7.29 16.93 -38.24
N THR A 28 6.54 16.00 -38.87
CA THR A 28 6.63 15.30 -40.20
C THR A 28 7.59 14.11 -40.26
N ASP A 29 7.02 12.95 -40.64
CA ASP A 29 7.55 11.80 -41.42
C ASP A 29 8.80 11.04 -40.89
N ALA A 30 9.06 9.74 -41.13
CA ALA A 30 8.40 8.54 -41.63
C ALA A 30 9.44 7.37 -41.52
N GLU A 31 9.03 6.14 -41.84
CA GLU A 31 9.83 4.91 -42.15
C GLU A 31 10.52 4.15 -40.99
N THR A 32 10.11 2.93 -40.61
CA THR A 32 10.22 1.58 -41.24
C THR A 32 11.64 1.02 -41.38
N GLY A 33 11.91 -0.13 -40.75
CA GLY A 33 13.03 -1.01 -41.12
C GLY A 33 13.55 -1.94 -40.01
N PRO A 34 13.47 -3.29 -40.14
CA PRO A 34 13.73 -4.26 -39.06
C PRO A 34 15.08 -5.00 -39.16
N ASP A 35 15.26 -5.94 -38.23
CA ASP A 35 16.18 -7.08 -38.17
C ASP A 35 17.58 -6.90 -37.54
N ALA A 36 17.81 -7.62 -36.42
CA ALA A 36 18.74 -8.76 -36.40
C ALA A 36 18.74 -9.46 -35.03
N GLN A 37 18.21 -10.69 -35.01
CA GLN A 37 18.50 -11.70 -34.00
C GLN A 37 19.99 -12.07 -34.05
N THR A 38 20.66 -12.14 -32.89
CA THR A 38 21.80 -13.06 -32.73
C THR A 38 21.73 -13.72 -31.37
N THR A 39 21.42 -15.01 -31.39
CA THR A 39 21.52 -15.93 -30.27
C THR A 39 22.98 -16.34 -30.06
N SER A 40 23.46 -16.32 -28.81
CA SER A 40 24.60 -17.15 -28.41
C SER A 40 24.36 -17.74 -27.04
N SER A 41 24.16 -19.06 -27.05
CA SER A 41 24.08 -19.94 -25.90
C SER A 41 25.48 -20.23 -25.38
N SER A 42 25.67 -20.18 -24.06
CA SER A 42 26.84 -20.75 -23.39
C SER A 42 26.38 -21.43 -22.11
N ALA A 43 26.67 -22.73 -22.04
CA ALA A 43 26.29 -23.65 -20.97
C ALA A 43 27.05 -23.36 -19.65
N PRO A 44 26.49 -23.76 -18.49
CA PRO A 44 27.12 -23.52 -17.19
C PRO A 44 28.14 -24.61 -16.84
N THR A 45 29.26 -24.17 -16.28
CA THR A 45 30.30 -25.02 -15.68
C THR A 45 29.96 -25.28 -14.21
N SER A 46 29.69 -26.53 -13.89
CA SER A 46 29.51 -27.04 -12.53
C SER A 46 30.77 -26.83 -11.69
N THR A 47 30.65 -26.16 -10.55
CA THR A 47 31.74 -26.06 -9.56
C THR A 47 31.25 -26.57 -8.20
N THR A 48 32.12 -27.39 -7.61
CA THR A 48 31.96 -28.30 -6.49
C THR A 48 31.79 -27.58 -5.15
N SER A 49 30.88 -28.08 -4.33
CA SER A 49 30.64 -27.65 -2.94
C SER A 49 31.83 -27.97 -2.03
N ALA A 50 32.24 -27.00 -1.23
CA ALA A 50 33.16 -27.18 -0.10
C ALA A 50 32.41 -26.89 1.20
N THR A 51 32.22 -27.94 1.99
CA THR A 51 31.68 -27.92 3.35
C THR A 51 32.68 -27.23 4.28
N THR A 52 32.29 -26.12 4.90
CA THR A 52 33.07 -25.47 5.96
C THR A 52 32.33 -25.61 7.28
N THR A 53 33.03 -26.18 8.26
CA THR A 53 32.56 -26.46 9.62
C THR A 53 32.51 -25.18 10.45
N GLU A 54 31.35 -24.95 11.08
CA GLU A 54 31.07 -23.83 11.97
C GLU A 54 31.53 -24.12 13.43
N PRO A 55 32.14 -23.17 14.16
CA PRO A 55 32.44 -23.32 15.58
C PRO A 55 31.31 -22.78 16.47
N GLU A 56 31.05 -23.49 17.57
CA GLU A 56 30.06 -23.18 18.61
C GLU A 56 30.23 -21.79 19.27
N PRO A 57 29.14 -21.12 19.69
CA PRO A 57 29.21 -19.88 20.44
C PRO A 57 29.42 -20.14 21.94
N THR A 58 30.35 -19.39 22.51
CA THR A 58 30.71 -19.40 23.93
C THR A 58 29.73 -18.53 24.72
N THR A 59 29.04 -19.13 25.70
CA THR A 59 28.14 -18.43 26.63
C THR A 59 28.95 -17.61 27.65
N SER A 60 28.74 -16.30 27.71
CA SER A 60 29.28 -15.42 28.75
C SER A 60 28.13 -14.80 29.54
N SER A 61 27.99 -15.22 30.80
CA SER A 61 27.03 -14.70 31.76
C SER A 61 27.54 -13.41 32.40
N GLY A 62 26.93 -12.28 32.03
CA GLY A 62 27.12 -10.98 32.68
C GLY A 62 26.03 -10.69 33.70
N THR A 63 26.43 -10.56 34.97
CA THR A 63 25.61 -10.13 36.11
C THR A 63 25.13 -8.69 35.94
N GLN A 64 23.81 -8.46 35.93
CA GLN A 64 23.22 -7.12 35.99
C GLN A 64 22.80 -6.76 37.42
N THR A 65 23.26 -5.60 37.88
CA THR A 65 22.94 -4.98 39.16
C THR A 65 21.66 -4.15 39.01
N ALA A 66 20.60 -4.55 39.72
CA ALA A 66 19.35 -3.80 39.79
C ALA A 66 19.54 -2.48 40.57
N SER A 67 19.19 -1.36 39.96
CA SER A 67 19.06 -0.06 40.62
C SER A 67 17.58 0.33 40.64
N THR A 68 17.00 0.34 41.84
CA THR A 68 15.61 0.72 42.11
C THR A 68 15.49 2.25 42.10
N SER A 69 14.72 2.80 41.16
CA SER A 69 14.33 4.21 41.15
C SER A 69 12.82 4.31 41.33
N SER A 70 12.42 4.88 42.47
CA SER A 70 11.03 5.18 42.84
C SER A 70 10.65 6.55 42.29
N GLY A 71 9.81 6.57 41.26
CA GLY A 71 9.17 7.76 40.69
C GLY A 71 7.69 7.80 41.02
N THR A 72 7.24 8.92 41.59
CA THR A 72 5.86 9.19 41.98
C THR A 72 5.04 9.60 40.77
N GLU A 73 4.09 8.75 40.34
CA GLU A 73 3.13 9.08 39.28
C GLU A 73 1.95 9.87 39.85
N SER A 74 1.72 11.08 39.33
CA SER A 74 0.49 11.84 39.53
C SER A 74 -0.52 11.44 38.46
N ALA A 75 -1.54 10.71 38.87
CA ALA A 75 -2.67 10.33 38.02
C ALA A 75 -3.49 11.58 37.65
N SER A 76 -3.41 12.01 36.39
CA SER A 76 -4.33 12.96 35.79
C SER A 76 -5.46 12.18 35.13
N THR A 77 -6.62 12.17 35.79
CA THR A 77 -7.84 11.52 35.29
C THR A 77 -8.46 12.39 34.20
N SER A 78 -8.11 12.12 32.93
CA SER A 78 -8.79 12.69 31.77
C SER A 78 -10.14 11.97 31.60
N SER A 79 -11.24 12.66 31.91
CA SER A 79 -12.60 12.19 31.62
C SER A 79 -12.90 12.44 30.14
N GLY A 80 -12.60 11.44 29.31
CA GLY A 80 -13.10 11.39 27.94
C GLY A 80 -14.60 11.14 27.97
N THR A 81 -15.38 12.09 27.44
CA THR A 81 -16.80 11.91 27.19
C THR A 81 -16.95 10.90 26.05
N GLU A 82 -17.16 9.64 26.36
CA GLU A 82 -17.68 8.66 25.40
C GLU A 82 -19.05 9.13 24.95
N THR A 83 -19.12 9.74 23.76
CA THR A 83 -20.38 9.98 23.07
C THR A 83 -21.01 8.62 22.81
N ALA A 84 -22.00 8.27 23.62
CA ALA A 84 -22.74 7.03 23.48
C ALA A 84 -23.34 6.99 22.07
N SER A 85 -22.73 6.17 21.20
CA SER A 85 -23.31 5.78 19.92
C SER A 85 -24.76 5.37 20.18
N THR A 86 -25.71 5.98 19.48
CA THR A 86 -27.14 5.71 19.62
C THR A 86 -27.51 4.36 19.01
N GLY A 87 -26.72 3.31 19.27
CA GLY A 87 -27.07 1.89 19.38
C GLY A 87 -27.95 1.21 18.34
N GLU A 88 -28.31 1.86 17.23
CA GLU A 88 -29.02 1.21 16.15
C GLU A 88 -28.02 0.27 15.45
N PRO A 89 -28.31 -1.04 15.42
CA PRO A 89 -27.39 -1.99 14.80
C PRO A 89 -27.21 -1.62 13.32
N GLU A 90 -25.95 -1.54 12.88
CA GLU A 90 -25.62 -1.34 11.47
C GLU A 90 -26.37 -2.39 10.62
N PRO A 91 -26.98 -2.01 9.48
CA PRO A 91 -27.67 -2.96 8.62
C PRO A 91 -26.74 -4.10 8.19
N GLU A 92 -27.26 -5.32 8.09
CA GLU A 92 -26.48 -6.49 7.67
C GLU A 92 -25.78 -6.23 6.34
N GLN A 93 -24.49 -6.58 6.26
CA GLN A 93 -23.71 -6.48 5.02
C GLN A 93 -24.08 -7.60 4.05
N THR A 94 -24.71 -7.23 2.94
CA THR A 94 -25.05 -8.16 1.85
C THR A 94 -24.05 -8.15 0.71
N ALA A 95 -23.24 -7.09 0.58
CA ALA A 95 -22.21 -6.97 -0.45
C ALA A 95 -20.87 -7.58 -0.01
N ARG A 96 -20.03 -7.93 -0.98
CA ARG A 96 -18.70 -8.51 -0.73
C ARG A 96 -17.72 -7.51 -0.10
N LEU A 97 -17.85 -6.21 -0.39
CA LEU A 97 -17.01 -5.18 0.20
C LEU A 97 -17.89 -4.05 0.75
N ARG A 98 -17.72 -3.74 2.03
CA ARG A 98 -18.25 -2.54 2.67
C ARG A 98 -17.10 -1.64 3.07
N ILE A 99 -17.20 -0.36 2.76
CA ILE A 99 -16.30 0.67 3.28
C ILE A 99 -17.09 1.58 4.20
N VAL A 100 -16.59 1.77 5.43
CA VAL A 100 -17.22 2.52 6.51
C VAL A 100 -16.38 3.74 6.84
N ASN A 101 -17.05 4.88 7.04
CA ASN A 101 -16.44 6.07 7.59
C ASN A 101 -16.33 5.95 9.12
N GLY A 102 -15.12 5.74 9.63
CA GLY A 102 -14.83 5.75 11.06
C GLY A 102 -14.76 7.16 11.66
N CYS A 103 -14.91 8.21 10.86
CA CYS A 103 -14.75 9.61 11.27
C CYS A 103 -16.02 10.40 11.49
N ASP A 104 -15.92 11.36 12.41
CA ASP A 104 -16.91 12.42 12.62
C ASP A 104 -16.88 13.54 11.55
N GLN A 105 -15.96 13.45 10.59
CA GLN A 105 -15.86 14.33 9.42
C GLN A 105 -16.19 13.58 8.11
N PRO A 106 -16.63 14.31 7.07
CA PRO A 106 -16.89 13.70 5.77
C PRO A 106 -15.65 13.04 5.17
N MET A 107 -15.83 11.84 4.65
CA MET A 107 -14.81 11.06 3.98
C MET A 107 -15.28 10.73 2.57
N TRP A 108 -14.42 10.94 1.58
CA TRP A 108 -14.63 10.41 0.25
C TRP A 108 -13.92 9.06 0.13
N VAL A 109 -14.62 8.04 -0.34
CA VAL A 109 -13.99 6.79 -0.75
C VAL A 109 -13.68 6.91 -2.23
N LEU A 110 -12.39 6.87 -2.54
CA LEU A 110 -11.88 6.84 -3.90
C LEU A 110 -11.58 5.39 -4.28
N HIS A 111 -11.88 5.00 -5.53
CA HIS A 111 -11.53 3.68 -6.01
C HIS A 111 -11.07 3.68 -7.46
N GLN A 112 -10.26 2.69 -7.82
CA GLN A 112 -9.85 2.44 -9.18
C GLN A 112 -9.85 0.94 -9.48
N VAL A 113 -10.23 0.59 -10.71
CA VAL A 113 -10.03 -0.74 -11.29
C VAL A 113 -8.88 -0.64 -12.28
N GLY A 114 -7.89 -1.52 -12.13
CA GLY A 114 -6.73 -1.60 -13.02
C GLY A 114 -7.11 -1.98 -14.46
N ALA A 115 -6.19 -1.75 -15.39
CA ALA A 115 -6.41 -2.08 -16.79
C ALA A 115 -6.72 -3.59 -16.97
N GLY A 116 -7.84 -3.90 -17.63
CA GLY A 116 -8.30 -5.29 -17.81
C GLY A 116 -8.87 -5.94 -16.55
N GLY A 117 -9.03 -5.20 -15.44
CA GLY A 117 -9.56 -5.71 -14.18
C GLY A 117 -11.07 -5.97 -14.16
N GLY A 118 -11.80 -5.55 -15.20
CA GLY A 118 -13.25 -5.66 -15.31
C GLY A 118 -13.93 -4.30 -15.19
N THR A 119 -15.17 -4.29 -14.71
CA THR A 119 -15.95 -3.06 -14.50
C THR A 119 -16.69 -3.15 -13.18
N LEU A 120 -16.61 -2.08 -12.40
CA LEU A 120 -17.36 -1.90 -11.17
C LEU A 120 -18.45 -0.85 -11.41
N ASP A 121 -19.70 -1.20 -11.16
CA ASP A 121 -20.85 -0.30 -11.32
C ASP A 121 -20.97 0.61 -10.08
N ALA A 122 -20.00 1.51 -9.94
CA ALA A 122 -19.94 2.52 -8.89
C ALA A 122 -19.24 3.78 -9.43
N ALA A 123 -19.55 4.93 -8.84
CA ALA A 123 -18.76 6.13 -9.09
C ALA A 123 -17.40 5.99 -8.39
N ASN A 124 -16.33 6.44 -9.06
CA ASN A 124 -14.97 6.36 -8.54
C ASN A 124 -14.73 7.19 -7.27
N GLN A 125 -15.65 8.09 -6.93
CA GLN A 125 -15.65 8.89 -5.72
C GLN A 125 -17.05 8.79 -5.06
N ILE A 126 -17.10 8.29 -3.82
CA ILE A 126 -18.33 8.16 -3.04
C ILE A 126 -18.18 8.95 -1.74
N LEU A 127 -19.10 9.87 -1.46
CA LEU A 127 -19.12 10.61 -0.20
C LEU A 127 -19.80 9.81 0.91
N LEU A 128 -19.09 9.62 2.01
CA LEU A 128 -19.61 9.16 3.30
C LEU A 128 -19.59 10.37 4.25
N ALA A 129 -20.75 10.97 4.49
CA ALA A 129 -20.85 12.32 5.05
C ALA A 129 -20.66 12.36 6.57
N ALA A 130 -20.99 11.28 7.27
CA ALA A 130 -20.98 11.17 8.72
C ALA A 130 -20.29 9.89 9.20
N GLN A 131 -19.98 9.85 10.50
CA GLN A 131 -19.45 8.66 11.14
C GLN A 131 -20.44 7.51 11.08
N GLY A 132 -19.96 6.32 10.72
CA GLY A 132 -20.77 5.14 10.53
C GLY A 132 -21.51 5.09 9.20
N ASP A 133 -21.48 6.16 8.39
CA ASP A 133 -21.91 6.06 6.99
C ASP A 133 -21.04 5.01 6.29
N TYR A 134 -21.65 4.25 5.39
CA TYR A 134 -20.98 3.18 4.68
C TYR A 134 -21.44 3.11 3.22
N TYR A 135 -20.62 2.48 2.39
CA TYR A 135 -20.99 2.10 1.03
C TYR A 135 -20.67 0.64 0.78
N ASP A 136 -21.65 -0.07 0.23
CA ASP A 136 -21.56 -1.47 -0.18
C ASP A 136 -21.23 -1.54 -1.67
N TYR A 137 -20.02 -1.97 -2.01
CA TYR A 137 -19.60 -2.17 -3.38
C TYR A 137 -20.14 -3.48 -3.93
N ALA A 138 -20.97 -3.40 -4.97
CA ALA A 138 -21.51 -4.54 -5.68
C ALA A 138 -20.43 -5.18 -6.58
N ILE A 139 -19.53 -5.95 -5.97
CA ILE A 139 -18.50 -6.71 -6.68
C ILE A 139 -19.17 -7.76 -7.60
N PRO A 140 -18.92 -7.75 -8.92
CA PRO A 140 -19.54 -8.69 -9.84
C PRO A 140 -19.25 -10.16 -9.50
N ASP A 141 -20.25 -11.03 -9.67
CA ASP A 141 -20.11 -12.48 -9.43
C ASP A 141 -19.06 -13.14 -10.34
N ILE A 142 -18.84 -12.58 -11.53
CA ILE A 142 -17.82 -13.04 -12.49
C ILE A 142 -16.38 -12.75 -12.01
N GLY A 143 -16.22 -11.95 -10.95
CA GLY A 143 -14.93 -11.49 -10.43
C GLY A 143 -14.57 -10.07 -10.87
N LEU A 144 -13.58 -9.49 -10.19
CA LEU A 144 -13.08 -8.13 -10.41
C LEU A 144 -11.63 -8.06 -9.92
N ALA A 145 -10.69 -7.70 -10.78
CA ALA A 145 -9.26 -7.72 -10.47
C ALA A 145 -8.63 -6.33 -10.36
N ALA A 146 -7.47 -6.28 -9.72
CA ALA A 146 -6.62 -5.08 -9.64
C ALA A 146 -7.37 -3.86 -9.12
N THR A 147 -8.20 -4.05 -8.08
CA THR A 147 -8.94 -2.96 -7.45
C THR A 147 -8.16 -2.37 -6.30
N ARG A 148 -8.36 -1.08 -6.08
CA ARG A 148 -7.85 -0.36 -4.92
C ARG A 148 -8.89 0.64 -4.43
N PHE A 149 -9.00 0.76 -3.12
CA PHE A 149 -9.92 1.65 -2.43
C PHE A 149 -9.17 2.39 -1.33
N TRP A 150 -9.34 3.70 -1.24
CA TRP A 150 -8.66 4.52 -0.26
C TRP A 150 -9.49 5.75 0.13
N PRO A 151 -9.26 6.32 1.32
CA PRO A 151 -10.03 7.45 1.79
C PRO A 151 -9.38 8.78 1.39
N GLY A 152 -10.22 9.78 1.12
CA GLY A 152 -9.86 11.17 0.91
C GLY A 152 -10.59 12.09 1.88
N PHE A 153 -9.88 13.07 2.42
CA PHE A 153 -10.41 14.03 3.39
C PHE A 153 -10.16 15.48 2.96
N GLY A 154 -11.09 16.37 3.33
CA GLY A 154 -11.01 17.78 2.94
C GLY A 154 -11.13 18.00 1.43
N CYS A 155 -11.88 17.15 0.74
CA CYS A 155 -12.14 17.25 -0.69
C CYS A 155 -13.24 18.29 -0.99
N ASP A 156 -13.33 18.71 -2.25
CA ASP A 156 -14.43 19.47 -2.81
C ASP A 156 -15.72 18.63 -2.97
N GLU A 157 -16.76 19.25 -3.50
CA GLU A 157 -18.09 18.64 -3.69
C GLU A 157 -18.13 17.48 -4.69
N THR A 158 -17.03 17.25 -5.43
CA THR A 158 -16.89 16.16 -6.40
C THR A 158 -15.94 15.06 -5.93
N GLY A 159 -15.42 15.15 -4.71
CA GLY A 159 -14.42 14.21 -4.20
C GLY A 159 -13.02 14.42 -4.77
N ASN A 160 -12.76 15.60 -5.34
CA ASN A 160 -11.45 16.03 -5.81
C ASN A 160 -10.86 17.09 -4.87
N GLY A 161 -9.64 17.51 -5.12
CA GLY A 161 -8.97 18.58 -4.35
C GLY A 161 -8.75 18.25 -2.88
N CYS A 162 -8.64 16.98 -2.50
CA CYS A 162 -8.53 16.55 -1.11
C CYS A 162 -7.21 17.02 -0.46
N ALA A 163 -7.29 17.42 0.81
CA ALA A 163 -6.12 17.70 1.63
C ALA A 163 -5.28 16.44 1.90
N ILE A 164 -5.96 15.29 2.03
CA ILE A 164 -5.39 13.96 2.27
C ILE A 164 -6.05 13.00 1.29
N GLY A 165 -5.28 12.03 0.76
CA GLY A 165 -5.85 10.93 -0.01
C GLY A 165 -6.05 11.18 -1.51
N GLN A 166 -5.57 12.31 -2.05
CA GLN A 166 -5.70 12.61 -3.48
C GLN A 166 -4.48 12.15 -4.27
N SER A 167 -4.11 10.88 -4.15
CA SER A 167 -2.99 10.27 -4.89
C SER A 167 -3.15 10.26 -6.41
N GLY A 168 -4.30 10.73 -6.89
CA GLY A 168 -4.62 10.90 -8.28
C GLY A 168 -5.26 9.66 -8.88
N GLY A 169 -5.10 9.53 -10.18
CA GLY A 169 -5.76 8.55 -11.02
C GLY A 169 -5.90 9.12 -12.43
N PRO A 170 -6.29 8.32 -13.42
CA PRO A 170 -6.42 8.82 -14.77
C PRO A 170 -7.51 9.90 -14.87
N PRO A 171 -7.28 11.07 -15.49
CA PRO A 171 -8.30 12.11 -15.63
C PRO A 171 -9.57 11.65 -16.35
N GLU A 172 -9.44 10.69 -17.28
CA GLU A 172 -10.56 10.03 -17.96
C GLU A 172 -11.47 9.23 -17.01
N GLN A 173 -10.98 8.91 -15.81
CA GLN A 173 -11.71 8.25 -14.73
C GLN A 173 -12.25 9.26 -13.69
N GLY A 174 -12.20 10.57 -13.99
CA GLY A 174 -12.76 11.62 -13.14
C GLY A 174 -11.82 12.13 -12.05
N PHE A 175 -10.60 11.57 -11.95
CA PHE A 175 -9.58 12.05 -11.02
C PHE A 175 -8.95 13.33 -11.53
N THR A 176 -9.07 14.40 -10.77
CA THR A 176 -8.35 15.64 -11.04
C THR A 176 -7.37 15.92 -9.90
N CYS A 177 -6.47 16.87 -10.10
CA CYS A 177 -5.51 17.30 -9.07
C CYS A 177 -5.54 18.83 -8.96
N PRO A 178 -5.24 19.39 -7.78
CA PRO A 178 -5.17 20.83 -7.62
C PRO A 178 -3.98 21.40 -8.42
N PRO A 179 -3.95 22.73 -8.65
CA PRO A 179 -2.84 23.38 -9.37
C PRO A 179 -1.45 23.08 -8.77
N GLU A 180 -1.39 22.83 -7.47
CA GLU A 180 -0.18 22.48 -6.72
C GLU A 180 0.28 21.03 -6.93
N GLY A 181 -0.51 20.21 -7.63
CA GLY A 181 -0.22 18.82 -7.94
C GLY A 181 -0.96 17.80 -7.05
N CYS A 182 -1.03 16.56 -7.53
CA CYS A 182 -1.66 15.46 -6.80
C CYS A 182 -0.86 15.12 -5.53
N ALA A 183 -1.54 14.56 -4.54
CA ALA A 183 -0.86 13.91 -3.44
C ALA A 183 0.06 12.79 -3.97
N PRO A 184 1.18 12.50 -3.29
CA PRO A 184 1.93 11.29 -3.56
C PRO A 184 1.02 10.06 -3.31
N PRO A 185 1.26 8.91 -3.98
CA PRO A 185 0.44 7.72 -3.87
C PRO A 185 0.66 6.93 -2.56
N ILE A 186 0.67 7.61 -1.42
CA ILE A 186 0.97 7.09 -0.09
C ILE A 186 -0.27 6.75 0.74
N ASP A 187 -1.42 6.53 0.09
CA ASP A 187 -2.67 6.33 0.83
C ASP A 187 -2.70 5.00 1.56
N SER A 188 -3.36 4.99 2.72
CA SER A 188 -3.82 3.74 3.32
C SER A 188 -4.87 3.10 2.41
N LYS A 189 -4.60 1.92 1.88
CA LYS A 189 -5.40 1.27 0.83
C LYS A 189 -5.90 -0.10 1.26
N PHE A 190 -7.09 -0.45 0.78
CA PHE A 190 -7.50 -1.84 0.59
C PHE A 190 -7.34 -2.19 -0.89
N GLU A 191 -6.54 -3.21 -1.18
CA GLU A 191 -6.30 -3.71 -2.53
C GLU A 191 -6.87 -5.11 -2.68
N GLY A 192 -7.50 -5.38 -3.82
CA GLY A 192 -8.28 -6.59 -4.00
C GLY A 192 -8.34 -7.09 -5.43
N THR A 193 -8.22 -8.41 -5.57
CA THR A 193 -8.68 -9.20 -6.70
C THR A 193 -9.73 -10.17 -6.21
N PHE A 194 -10.98 -9.87 -6.53
CA PHE A 194 -12.14 -10.67 -6.21
C PHE A 194 -12.31 -11.78 -7.24
N GLY A 195 -12.21 -13.02 -6.78
CA GLY A 195 -12.42 -14.22 -7.55
C GLY A 195 -13.86 -14.39 -8.03
N CYS A 196 -14.00 -15.29 -9.01
CA CYS A 196 -15.25 -15.69 -9.62
C CYS A 196 -16.04 -16.59 -8.65
N LEU A 197 -17.33 -16.28 -8.43
CA LEU A 197 -18.13 -17.07 -7.50
C LEU A 197 -18.35 -18.51 -8.00
N PRO A 198 -18.43 -19.53 -7.11
CA PRO A 198 -18.61 -20.93 -7.51
C PRO A 198 -19.86 -21.23 -8.35
N GLY A 199 -20.86 -20.35 -8.37
CA GLY A 199 -22.08 -20.47 -9.17
C GLY A 199 -21.95 -20.01 -10.62
N VAL A 200 -20.84 -19.34 -10.98
CA VAL A 200 -20.58 -18.83 -12.33
C VAL A 200 -19.85 -19.89 -13.14
N ALA A 201 -20.21 -20.06 -14.41
CA ALA A 201 -19.50 -20.98 -15.29
C ALA A 201 -18.05 -20.49 -15.50
N PRO A 202 -17.03 -21.36 -15.41
CA PRO A 202 -15.63 -20.93 -15.52
C PRO A 202 -15.29 -20.10 -16.76
N ALA A 203 -15.98 -20.33 -17.89
CA ALA A 203 -15.78 -19.58 -19.12
C ALA A 203 -16.30 -18.14 -19.06
N ASP A 204 -17.26 -17.85 -18.17
CA ASP A 204 -17.90 -16.54 -18.00
C ASP A 204 -17.19 -15.68 -16.96
N CYS A 205 -16.23 -16.24 -16.22
CA CYS A 205 -15.44 -15.48 -15.27
C CYS A 205 -14.65 -14.35 -15.96
N GLN A 206 -14.33 -13.31 -15.19
CA GLN A 206 -13.48 -12.20 -15.60
C GLN A 206 -12.08 -12.73 -16.01
N ASP A 207 -11.51 -12.14 -17.06
CA ASP A 207 -10.14 -12.46 -17.46
C ASP A 207 -9.15 -11.98 -16.40
N ASN A 208 -8.11 -12.77 -16.14
CA ASN A 208 -7.04 -12.41 -15.21
C ASN A 208 -6.04 -11.48 -15.93
N PRO A 209 -5.97 -10.18 -15.60
CA PRO A 209 -5.06 -9.26 -16.28
C PRO A 209 -3.58 -9.61 -16.03
N SER A 210 -3.26 -10.26 -14.91
CA SER A 210 -1.90 -10.69 -14.56
C SER A 210 -1.50 -12.02 -15.19
N ALA A 211 -2.44 -12.75 -15.79
CA ALA A 211 -2.19 -14.02 -16.48
C ALA A 211 -3.01 -14.11 -17.77
N PRO A 212 -2.57 -13.46 -18.87
CA PRO A 212 -3.30 -13.40 -20.12
C PRO A 212 -3.72 -14.78 -20.64
N GLY A 213 -5.01 -14.92 -20.98
CA GLY A 213 -5.62 -16.18 -21.42
C GLY A 213 -6.15 -17.07 -20.29
N MET A 214 -5.96 -16.67 -19.03
CA MET A 214 -6.54 -17.34 -17.87
C MET A 214 -7.71 -16.53 -17.32
N LYS A 215 -8.68 -17.24 -16.74
CA LYS A 215 -9.79 -16.64 -15.99
C LYS A 215 -9.42 -16.46 -14.52
N LEU A 216 -10.08 -15.53 -13.83
CA LEU A 216 -9.95 -15.41 -12.39
C LEU A 216 -10.39 -16.70 -11.68
N PRO A 217 -9.66 -17.14 -10.65
CA PRO A 217 -10.00 -18.33 -9.88
C PRO A 217 -11.20 -18.07 -8.95
N ALA A 218 -11.69 -19.14 -8.30
CA ALA A 218 -12.72 -19.05 -7.24
C ALA A 218 -12.12 -18.71 -5.86
N SER A 219 -11.15 -17.80 -5.85
CA SER A 219 -10.49 -17.29 -4.65
C SER A 219 -10.26 -15.80 -4.78
N ASP A 220 -10.43 -15.09 -3.68
CA ASP A 220 -10.06 -13.70 -3.52
C ASP A 220 -8.58 -13.64 -3.15
N GLY A 221 -7.87 -12.66 -3.69
CA GLY A 221 -6.54 -12.23 -3.25
C GLY A 221 -6.63 -10.78 -2.83
N TRP A 222 -6.17 -10.43 -1.65
CA TRP A 222 -6.29 -9.07 -1.13
C TRP A 222 -5.18 -8.76 -0.15
N ASP A 223 -4.92 -7.47 0.00
CA ASP A 223 -3.95 -6.95 0.96
C ASP A 223 -4.35 -5.53 1.39
N THR A 224 -3.70 -5.09 2.44
CA THR A 224 -3.60 -3.68 2.78
C THR A 224 -2.12 -3.37 2.80
N SER A 225 -1.65 -2.58 1.85
CA SER A 225 -0.23 -2.35 1.62
C SER A 225 0.20 -0.98 2.14
N MET A 226 1.30 -0.95 2.90
CA MET A 226 2.00 0.27 3.31
C MET A 226 3.34 0.42 2.58
N VAL A 227 3.50 -0.28 1.46
CA VAL A 227 4.73 -0.24 0.64
C VAL A 227 4.97 1.16 0.09
N ASP A 228 3.91 1.89 -0.25
CA ASP A 228 4.02 3.26 -0.76
C ASP A 228 4.07 4.30 0.37
N GLY A 229 3.45 4.01 1.52
CA GLY A 229 3.23 4.95 2.61
C GLY A 229 1.89 4.71 3.32
N PHE A 230 1.47 5.66 4.15
CA PHE A 230 0.13 5.67 4.74
C PHE A 230 -0.44 7.09 4.92
N THR A 231 -1.76 7.21 4.99
CA THR A 231 -2.46 8.48 5.23
C THR A 231 -3.31 8.47 6.49
N VAL A 232 -4.00 7.37 6.77
CA VAL A 232 -4.91 7.26 7.92
C VAL A 232 -4.87 5.88 8.58
N PRO A 233 -5.23 5.76 9.87
CA PRO A 233 -5.52 4.48 10.50
C PRO A 233 -6.74 3.79 9.87
N TYR A 234 -6.75 2.46 9.91
CA TYR A 234 -7.85 1.65 9.39
C TYR A 234 -7.99 0.32 10.10
N GLU A 235 -9.09 -0.38 9.83
CA GLU A 235 -9.32 -1.77 10.21
C GLU A 235 -9.95 -2.51 9.03
N VAL A 236 -9.58 -3.77 8.84
CA VAL A 236 -10.24 -4.70 7.91
C VAL A 236 -10.72 -5.92 8.68
N GLU A 237 -12.02 -6.19 8.63
CA GLU A 237 -12.65 -7.36 9.23
C GLU A 237 -13.13 -8.33 8.13
N LEU A 238 -12.85 -9.62 8.32
CA LEU A 238 -13.41 -10.70 7.53
C LEU A 238 -14.69 -11.21 8.20
N LEU A 239 -15.82 -11.06 7.52
CA LEU A 239 -17.12 -11.45 8.07
C LEU A 239 -17.46 -12.93 7.82
N ASP A 240 -16.63 -13.63 7.04
CA ASP A 240 -16.78 -15.04 6.69
C ASP A 240 -15.47 -15.80 6.94
N ASP A 241 -15.55 -17.14 6.93
CA ASP A 241 -14.37 -17.99 7.16
C ASP A 241 -13.34 -17.87 6.03
N CYS A 242 -12.13 -17.48 6.38
CA CYS A 242 -11.01 -17.38 5.47
C CYS A 242 -9.75 -18.03 6.08
N PRO A 243 -9.52 -19.32 5.81
CA PRO A 243 -8.36 -20.04 6.35
C PRO A 243 -7.01 -19.49 5.90
N GLY A 244 -6.97 -18.79 4.75
CA GLY A 244 -5.78 -18.12 4.22
C GLY A 244 -5.76 -16.61 4.51
N GLY A 245 -6.57 -16.15 5.46
CA GLY A 245 -6.65 -14.76 5.90
C GLY A 245 -5.76 -14.46 7.11
N PRO A 246 -5.77 -13.20 7.59
CA PRO A 246 -5.01 -12.80 8.77
C PRO A 246 -5.48 -13.57 10.01
N GLN A 247 -4.54 -13.79 10.93
CA GLN A 247 -4.83 -14.31 12.26
C GLN A 247 -5.90 -13.45 12.94
N GLY A 248 -6.94 -14.11 13.46
CA GLY A 248 -8.07 -13.44 14.09
C GLY A 248 -9.15 -12.96 13.11
N GLY A 249 -8.95 -13.14 11.81
CA GLY A 249 -9.90 -12.70 10.79
C GLY A 249 -9.95 -11.18 10.62
N ALA A 250 -8.92 -10.45 11.08
CA ALA A 250 -8.87 -9.01 10.95
C ALA A 250 -7.43 -8.48 10.82
N ILE A 251 -7.30 -7.30 10.20
CA ILE A 251 -6.13 -6.43 10.26
C ILE A 251 -6.55 -5.19 11.03
N ASP A 252 -5.85 -4.88 12.12
CA ASP A 252 -6.10 -3.69 12.93
C ASP A 252 -4.88 -2.78 12.86
N CYS A 253 -5.07 -1.64 12.19
CA CYS A 253 -4.15 -0.53 12.04
C CYS A 253 -4.71 0.74 12.71
N SER A 254 -5.67 0.61 13.62
CA SER A 254 -6.40 1.74 14.19
C SER A 254 -5.54 2.65 15.08
N GLU A 255 -4.40 2.14 15.55
CA GLU A 255 -3.44 2.91 16.37
C GLU A 255 -2.47 3.78 15.55
N LEU A 256 -2.42 3.61 14.22
CA LEU A 256 -1.47 4.32 13.37
C LEU A 256 -1.81 5.82 13.29
N ARG A 257 -0.83 6.70 13.51
CA ARG A 257 -1.02 8.16 13.46
C ARG A 257 -0.02 8.81 12.53
N LEU A 258 -0.37 9.95 11.93
CA LEU A 258 0.59 10.73 11.15
C LEU A 258 1.68 11.34 12.03
N SER A 259 1.37 11.58 13.31
CA SER A 259 2.36 12.01 14.31
C SER A 259 3.47 11.00 14.55
N ASP A 260 3.22 9.72 14.25
CA ASP A 260 4.21 8.65 14.45
C ASP A 260 5.16 8.52 13.25
N CYS A 261 4.88 9.23 12.16
CA CYS A 261 5.72 9.22 10.96
C CYS A 261 7.16 9.67 11.28
N PRO A 262 8.18 8.87 10.93
CA PRO A 262 9.57 9.19 11.25
C PRO A 262 10.02 10.54 10.66
N THR A 263 10.58 11.40 11.52
CA THR A 263 11.10 12.72 11.11
C THR A 263 12.64 12.75 10.96
N ALA A 264 13.30 11.63 11.22
CA ALA A 264 14.75 11.47 11.15
C ALA A 264 15.10 10.03 10.76
N GLU A 265 14.54 9.57 9.63
CA GLU A 265 14.81 8.24 9.07
C GLU A 265 16.22 8.18 8.48
N ASP A 266 16.96 7.11 8.74
CA ASP A 266 18.23 6.85 8.07
C ASP A 266 17.99 5.98 6.84
N ILE A 267 17.90 6.63 5.67
CA ILE A 267 17.82 5.97 4.36
C ILE A 267 19.12 6.14 3.56
N SER A 268 20.27 6.23 4.25
CA SER A 268 21.58 6.46 3.63
C SER A 268 22.26 5.23 3.02
N THR A 269 21.62 4.06 3.09
CA THR A 269 22.16 2.78 2.59
C THR A 269 23.52 2.49 3.24
N ASN A 270 23.51 2.21 4.55
CA ASN A 270 24.72 1.98 5.34
C ASN A 270 25.73 3.14 5.24
N GLN A 271 25.27 4.38 5.31
CA GLN A 271 26.08 5.62 5.24
C GLN A 271 26.75 5.87 3.88
N GLN A 272 26.39 5.13 2.83
CA GLN A 272 26.89 5.40 1.47
C GLN A 272 26.43 6.77 0.96
N PHE A 273 25.25 7.23 1.41
CA PHE A 273 24.65 8.52 1.06
C PHE A 273 24.39 9.37 2.32
N PRO A 274 25.41 10.00 2.94
CA PRO A 274 25.26 10.67 4.24
C PRO A 274 24.21 11.78 4.28
N ALA A 275 23.87 12.39 3.14
CA ALA A 275 22.80 13.39 3.04
C ALA A 275 21.41 12.83 3.36
N LEU A 276 21.25 11.50 3.33
CA LEU A 276 20.02 10.77 3.60
C LEU A 276 19.99 10.09 4.99
N SER A 277 20.89 10.49 5.90
CA SER A 277 21.01 9.88 7.25
C SER A 277 19.97 10.35 8.27
N ALA A 278 19.17 11.37 7.93
CA ALA A 278 18.10 11.90 8.76
C ALA A 278 17.06 12.61 7.88
N VAL A 279 16.16 11.83 7.28
CA VAL A 279 15.13 12.31 6.36
C VAL A 279 13.78 12.36 7.08
N ASP A 280 13.03 13.44 6.86
CA ASP A 280 11.64 13.54 7.31
C ASP A 280 10.72 12.86 6.29
N LEU A 281 10.02 11.81 6.73
CA LEU A 281 9.12 11.02 5.90
C LEU A 281 7.72 11.63 5.80
N ARG A 282 7.41 12.72 6.51
CA ARG A 282 6.11 13.37 6.39
C ARG A 282 5.94 14.01 5.02
N ALA A 283 4.80 13.75 4.40
CA ALA A 283 4.37 14.45 3.20
C ALA A 283 3.59 15.70 3.65
N GLU A 284 4.07 16.89 3.31
CA GLU A 284 3.38 18.14 3.63
C GLU A 284 2.50 18.56 2.45
N ASN A 285 1.20 18.78 2.72
CA ASN A 285 0.28 19.28 1.71
C ASN A 285 0.67 20.74 1.36
N PRO A 286 0.94 21.08 0.09
CA PRO A 286 1.47 22.39 -0.29
C PRO A 286 0.50 23.55 -0.06
N THR A 287 -0.80 23.27 -0.03
CA THR A 287 -1.84 24.29 0.15
C THR A 287 -2.10 24.55 1.63
N THR A 288 -2.21 23.50 2.45
CA THR A 288 -2.57 23.63 3.87
C THR A 288 -1.35 23.71 4.79
N GLN A 289 -0.17 23.31 4.32
CA GLN A 289 1.06 23.18 5.10
C GLN A 289 0.94 22.21 6.29
N ALA A 290 -0.06 21.31 6.24
CA ALA A 290 -0.26 20.25 7.22
C ALA A 290 0.28 18.91 6.67
N ALA A 291 0.55 17.96 7.56
CA ALA A 291 0.88 16.59 7.16
C ALA A 291 -0.30 15.98 6.40
N GLY A 292 -0.05 15.60 5.14
CA GLY A 292 -1.00 14.94 4.25
C GLY A 292 -0.84 13.43 4.20
N GLY A 293 0.25 12.89 4.75
CA GLY A 293 0.57 11.46 4.79
C GLY A 293 1.99 11.20 5.30
N CYS A 294 2.38 9.93 5.35
CA CYS A 294 3.73 9.48 5.63
C CYS A 294 4.25 8.66 4.45
N TYR A 295 5.36 9.08 3.85
CA TYR A 295 6.04 8.31 2.83
C TYR A 295 6.64 7.02 3.41
N SER A 296 6.61 5.94 2.65
CA SER A 296 7.59 4.88 2.87
C SER A 296 9.00 5.35 2.45
N PRO A 297 10.08 4.69 2.91
CA PRO A 297 11.42 4.94 2.42
C PRO A 297 11.53 4.99 0.89
N CYS A 298 10.91 4.04 0.18
CA CYS A 298 10.91 4.06 -1.29
C CYS A 298 10.12 5.26 -1.84
N GLY A 299 8.92 5.51 -1.32
CA GLY A 299 8.08 6.61 -1.77
C GLY A 299 8.78 7.96 -1.59
N LYS A 300 9.47 8.15 -0.46
CA LYS A 300 10.25 9.36 -0.17
C LYS A 300 11.40 9.58 -1.14
N LEU A 301 12.01 8.51 -1.66
CA LEU A 301 13.13 8.62 -2.59
C LEU A 301 12.68 8.76 -4.05
N THR A 302 11.45 8.37 -4.40
CA THR A 302 11.06 8.20 -5.81
C THR A 302 9.85 9.03 -6.26
N TYR A 303 9.02 9.53 -5.35
CA TYR A 303 7.87 10.36 -5.73
C TYR A 303 8.27 11.83 -5.81
N ALA A 304 7.88 12.51 -6.90
CA ALA A 304 8.16 13.94 -7.10
C ALA A 304 7.02 14.87 -6.61
N ASN A 305 5.95 14.28 -6.06
CA ASN A 305 4.77 15.02 -5.63
C ASN A 305 5.10 15.98 -4.50
N TRP A 306 4.36 17.09 -4.43
CA TRP A 306 4.43 18.08 -3.35
C TRP A 306 5.84 18.61 -3.03
N GLY A 307 6.68 18.75 -4.07
CA GLY A 307 8.01 19.33 -3.92
C GLY A 307 9.02 18.41 -3.24
N ASN A 308 8.75 17.11 -3.19
CA ASN A 308 9.70 16.13 -2.69
C ASN A 308 10.94 16.05 -3.62
N ASP A 309 12.10 16.44 -3.11
CA ASP A 309 13.39 16.54 -3.82
C ASP A 309 14.53 16.19 -2.84
N PRO A 310 15.60 15.46 -3.25
CA PRO A 310 15.82 14.85 -4.57
C PRO A 310 14.88 13.69 -4.89
N VAL A 311 14.66 13.46 -6.18
CA VAL A 311 13.91 12.30 -6.72
C VAL A 311 14.85 11.39 -7.48
N TYR A 312 14.84 10.12 -7.12
CA TYR A 312 15.66 9.07 -7.72
C TYR A 312 14.80 8.11 -8.53
N ALA A 313 15.40 7.48 -9.54
CA ALA A 313 14.79 6.30 -10.15
C ALA A 313 14.80 5.15 -9.13
N PRO A 314 13.80 4.25 -9.12
CA PRO A 314 13.80 3.10 -8.21
C PRO A 314 15.06 2.24 -8.29
N VAL A 315 15.71 2.17 -9.45
CA VAL A 315 16.96 1.42 -9.70
C VAL A 315 18.24 2.22 -9.41
N ALA A 316 18.14 3.44 -8.91
CA ALA A 316 19.30 4.22 -8.50
C ALA A 316 19.88 3.67 -7.19
N ALA A 317 21.18 3.80 -6.98
CA ALA A 317 21.87 3.25 -5.82
C ALA A 317 21.34 3.82 -4.48
N GLU A 318 20.78 5.03 -4.50
CA GLU A 318 20.12 5.67 -3.37
C GLU A 318 18.80 4.97 -2.98
N ALA A 319 18.08 4.39 -3.95
CA ALA A 319 16.71 3.92 -3.78
C ALA A 319 16.53 2.40 -3.91
N GLU A 320 17.44 1.71 -4.62
CA GLU A 320 17.24 0.31 -5.05
C GLU A 320 17.00 -0.65 -3.88
N TYR A 321 17.63 -0.44 -2.73
CA TYR A 321 17.41 -1.30 -1.56
C TYR A 321 16.13 -0.99 -0.78
N TYR A 322 15.53 0.18 -0.95
CA TYR A 322 14.26 0.55 -0.33
C TYR A 322 13.06 0.25 -1.23
N CYS A 323 13.27 0.38 -2.55
CA CYS A 323 12.26 0.11 -3.56
C CYS A 323 12.26 -1.33 -4.05
N CYS A 324 13.37 -2.04 -3.87
CA CYS A 324 13.56 -3.43 -4.25
C CYS A 324 13.12 -3.76 -5.69
N PRO A 325 13.55 -2.98 -6.70
CA PRO A 325 13.20 -3.28 -8.08
C PRO A 325 13.87 -4.59 -8.51
N THR A 326 13.10 -5.47 -9.13
CA THR A 326 13.62 -6.74 -9.67
C THR A 326 13.51 -6.76 -11.19
N PRO A 327 14.63 -6.81 -11.93
CA PRO A 327 16.04 -6.62 -11.52
C PRO A 327 16.39 -5.14 -11.17
N PRO A 328 17.55 -4.84 -10.53
CA PRO A 328 18.67 -5.75 -10.21
C PRO A 328 18.62 -6.40 -8.82
N ILE A 329 17.75 -5.94 -7.92
CA ILE A 329 17.70 -6.44 -6.55
C ILE A 329 16.87 -7.73 -6.51
N GLY A 330 17.46 -8.81 -6.03
CA GLY A 330 16.75 -10.05 -5.75
C GLY A 330 15.83 -9.93 -4.54
N VAL A 331 14.86 -10.85 -4.42
CA VAL A 331 13.95 -10.88 -3.26
C VAL A 331 14.75 -11.05 -1.97
N GLU A 332 15.72 -11.96 -1.97
CA GLU A 332 16.62 -12.21 -0.83
C GLU A 332 17.47 -10.99 -0.51
N ASP A 333 18.07 -10.33 -1.51
CA ASP A 333 18.90 -9.14 -1.32
C ASP A 333 18.12 -7.98 -0.69
N CYS A 334 16.84 -7.80 -1.06
CA CYS A 334 15.98 -6.80 -0.46
C CYS A 334 15.66 -7.11 1.01
N ARG A 335 15.33 -8.37 1.31
CA ARG A 335 15.02 -8.83 2.68
C ARG A 335 16.22 -8.78 3.61
N GLU A 336 17.44 -8.90 3.07
CA GLU A 336 18.68 -8.71 3.82
C GLU A 336 19.19 -7.26 3.77
N GLY A 337 18.52 -6.41 2.99
CA GLY A 337 18.87 -5.04 2.74
C GLY A 337 18.50 -4.07 3.87
N PRO A 338 18.95 -2.81 3.78
CA PRO A 338 18.71 -1.80 4.81
C PRO A 338 17.24 -1.46 5.05
N VAL A 339 16.32 -1.72 4.11
CA VAL A 339 14.89 -1.37 4.25
C VAL A 339 14.25 -2.00 5.48
N VAL A 340 14.63 -3.24 5.81
CA VAL A 340 14.06 -4.00 6.93
C VAL A 340 14.41 -3.39 8.28
N GLY A 341 15.47 -2.58 8.36
CA GLY A 341 15.92 -1.92 9.59
C GLY A 341 15.49 -0.45 9.72
N THR A 342 14.56 0.02 8.87
CA THR A 342 14.09 1.41 8.92
C THR A 342 13.09 1.63 10.05
N GLN A 343 13.07 2.83 10.62
CA GLN A 343 12.09 3.20 11.65
C GLN A 343 10.66 3.13 11.10
N TYR A 344 10.47 3.38 9.81
CA TYR A 344 9.21 3.19 9.12
C TYR A 344 8.73 1.74 9.17
N VAL A 345 9.57 0.77 8.80
CA VAL A 345 9.21 -0.65 8.84
C VAL A 345 8.90 -1.09 10.27
N ASP A 346 9.72 -0.68 11.23
CA ASP A 346 9.48 -0.95 12.66
C ASP A 346 8.12 -0.39 13.13
N LEU A 347 7.79 0.85 12.73
CA LEU A 347 6.50 1.49 13.03
C LEU A 347 5.33 0.66 12.48
N ILE A 348 5.39 0.30 11.20
CA ILE A 348 4.32 -0.47 10.56
C ILE A 348 4.19 -1.85 11.22
N HIS A 349 5.28 -2.55 11.50
CA HIS A 349 5.20 -3.86 12.16
C HIS A 349 4.70 -3.78 13.61
N ASP A 350 4.96 -2.69 14.33
CA ASP A 350 4.43 -2.48 15.69
C ASP A 350 2.92 -2.18 15.67
N LYS A 351 2.49 -1.26 14.80
CA LYS A 351 1.12 -0.70 14.78
C LYS A 351 0.15 -1.42 13.86
N CYS A 352 0.67 -2.07 12.83
CA CYS A 352 -0.05 -2.70 11.74
C CYS A 352 0.49 -4.11 11.53
N LYS A 353 0.24 -4.98 12.50
CA LYS A 353 0.59 -6.39 12.34
C LYS A 353 -0.18 -6.93 11.14
N GLN A 354 0.41 -7.87 10.42
CA GLN A 354 -0.29 -8.55 9.32
C GLN A 354 -0.39 -7.75 8.00
N VAL A 355 0.50 -6.76 7.81
CA VAL A 355 0.52 -5.80 6.69
C VAL A 355 1.90 -5.73 6.04
N TYR A 356 1.94 -5.49 4.72
CA TYR A 356 3.18 -5.18 4.00
C TYR A 356 3.73 -3.80 4.38
N SER A 357 4.97 -3.74 4.85
CA SER A 357 5.70 -2.48 5.09
C SER A 357 6.67 -2.13 3.96
N TYR A 358 7.06 -3.10 3.12
CA TYR A 358 7.89 -2.94 1.92
C TYR A 358 7.62 -4.08 0.91
N ALA A 359 8.15 -3.97 -0.32
CA ALA A 359 7.77 -4.80 -1.47
C ALA A 359 7.94 -6.32 -1.28
N TYR A 360 8.88 -6.75 -0.44
CA TYR A 360 9.16 -8.17 -0.18
C TYR A 360 9.03 -8.53 1.30
N ASP A 361 8.09 -7.88 2.00
CA ASP A 361 7.65 -8.21 3.35
C ASP A 361 6.71 -9.45 3.36
N ASP A 362 6.98 -10.39 2.47
CA ASP A 362 6.12 -11.50 2.02
C ASP A 362 5.98 -12.67 3.02
N GLY A 363 6.40 -12.48 4.28
CA GLY A 363 5.92 -13.30 5.37
C GLY A 363 4.48 -12.94 5.79
N ILE A 364 4.01 -11.77 5.40
CA ILE A 364 2.89 -11.07 6.04
C ILE A 364 2.20 -10.14 5.03
N GLY A 365 0.89 -10.25 4.79
CA GLY A 365 0.12 -9.17 4.15
C GLY A 365 -0.68 -9.49 2.88
N ASN A 366 -0.31 -10.50 2.07
CA ASN A 366 -1.12 -10.94 0.93
C ASN A 366 -1.95 -12.16 1.33
N TRP A 367 -3.25 -11.94 1.43
CA TRP A 367 -4.20 -12.90 1.96
C TRP A 367 -5.01 -13.51 0.83
N SER A 368 -5.36 -14.79 0.99
CA SER A 368 -6.23 -15.47 0.05
C SER A 368 -7.41 -16.12 0.73
N CYS A 369 -8.61 -15.75 0.28
CA CYS A 369 -9.87 -16.23 0.82
C CYS A 369 -10.71 -16.94 -0.25
N PRO A 370 -11.67 -17.80 0.12
CA PRO A 370 -12.67 -18.28 -0.82
C PRO A 370 -13.42 -17.12 -1.49
N ALA A 371 -13.71 -17.22 -2.78
CA ALA A 371 -14.51 -16.20 -3.46
C ALA A 371 -15.89 -16.06 -2.81
N GLY A 372 -16.32 -14.82 -2.60
CA GLY A 372 -17.57 -14.49 -1.91
C GLY A 372 -17.40 -14.19 -0.42
N THR A 373 -16.17 -14.24 0.09
CA THR A 373 -15.84 -13.68 1.41
C THR A 373 -16.26 -12.21 1.46
N ARG A 374 -16.86 -11.79 2.58
CA ARG A 374 -17.23 -10.40 2.83
C ARG A 374 -16.17 -9.70 3.68
N TYR A 375 -15.84 -8.50 3.24
CA TYR A 375 -14.85 -7.60 3.82
C TYR A 375 -15.53 -6.35 4.33
N ARG A 376 -15.23 -5.95 5.57
CA ARG A 376 -15.62 -4.65 6.12
C ARG A 376 -14.34 -3.85 6.38
N VAL A 377 -14.20 -2.73 5.68
CA VAL A 377 -13.05 -1.83 5.82
C VAL A 377 -13.52 -0.56 6.51
N THR A 378 -12.93 -0.22 7.65
CA THR A 378 -13.22 1.03 8.36
C THR A 378 -12.01 1.93 8.29
N PHE A 379 -12.14 3.09 7.67
CA PHE A 379 -11.08 4.12 7.69
C PHE A 379 -11.36 5.11 8.82
N ALA A 380 -10.39 5.30 9.70
CA ALA A 380 -10.47 6.23 10.82
C ALA A 380 -9.84 7.58 10.47
N CYS A 381 -9.83 8.51 11.43
CA CYS A 381 -9.45 9.88 11.12
C CYS A 381 -7.96 10.07 10.98
N PRO A 382 -7.53 10.97 10.08
CA PRO A 382 -6.20 11.53 10.16
C PRO A 382 -5.97 12.06 11.57
N GLN A 383 -4.96 11.53 12.26
CA GLN A 383 -4.59 11.87 13.64
C GLN A 383 -3.17 12.44 13.72
#